data_AF-H0SJK8-F1
#
_entry.id   AF-H0SJK8-F1
#
_cell.length_a   1.000
_cell.length_b   1.000
_cell.length_c   1.000
_cell.angle_alpha   90.00
_cell.angle_beta   90.00
_cell.angle_gamma   90.00
#
_symmetry.space_group_name_H-M   'P 1'
#
loop_
_entity.id
_entity.type
_entity.pdbx_description
1 polymer ?
#
loop_
_entity_poly.entity_id
_entity_poly.type
_entity_poly.pdbx_seq_one_letter_code
_entity_poly.pdbx_strand_id
1 'polypeptide(L)'
;MSDFIGDWHALAVLLIAGVIPNQIWRLLGLWFGSGLDEGSDLLMWVKAVATAILAGVIAQILVQPPGALASVPWGLRYGAVVAGLAAFLASRRSIFAGVVCGEAVMLAGKWWLG
;
A
#
# COMPACT_ATOMS: atom_id res chain seq x y z
N MET A 1 -18.45 12.90 21.19
CA MET A 1 -18.52 12.43 19.79
C MET A 1 -17.30 12.85 18.96
N SER A 2 -16.50 13.83 19.41
CA SER A 2 -15.17 14.17 18.88
C SER A 2 -14.08 13.13 19.25
N ASP A 3 -14.24 12.39 20.36
CA ASP A 3 -13.21 11.42 20.81
C ASP A 3 -13.14 10.13 19.99
N PHE A 4 -14.16 9.81 19.19
CA PHE A 4 -14.17 8.60 18.35
C PHE A 4 -13.73 8.86 16.91
N ILE A 5 -13.99 10.06 16.39
CA ILE A 5 -13.77 10.42 14.98
C ILE A 5 -12.48 11.26 14.83
N GLY A 6 -11.99 11.90 15.89
CA GLY A 6 -10.90 12.86 15.82
C GLY A 6 -11.39 14.26 15.44
N ASP A 7 -10.47 15.22 15.46
CA ASP A 7 -10.78 16.62 15.13
C ASP A 7 -11.39 16.74 13.73
N TRP A 8 -12.60 17.28 13.64
CA TRP A 8 -13.35 17.43 12.39
C TRP A 8 -12.58 18.25 11.36
N HIS A 9 -11.78 19.22 11.83
CA HIS A 9 -10.94 20.05 10.98
C HIS A 9 -9.82 19.22 10.35
N ALA A 10 -9.14 18.38 11.13
CA ALA A 10 -8.10 17.48 10.63
C ALA A 10 -8.66 16.50 9.58
N LEU A 11 -9.84 15.93 9.80
CA LEU A 11 -10.49 15.04 8.82
C LEU A 11 -10.89 15.76 7.55
N ALA A 12 -11.44 16.98 7.65
CA ALA A 12 -11.76 17.79 6.48
C ALA A 12 -10.51 18.12 5.67
N VAL A 13 -9.39 18.44 6.34
CA VAL A 13 -8.09 18.65 5.69
C VAL A 13 -7.61 17.38 5.02
N LEU A 14 -7.68 16.22 5.66
CA LEU A 14 -7.29 14.94 5.06
C LEU A 14 -8.16 14.57 3.85
N LEU A 15 -9.46 14.84 3.91
CA LEU A 15 -10.36 14.60 2.79
C LEU A 15 -10.00 15.52 1.61
N ILE A 16 -9.87 16.82 1.85
CA ILE A 16 -9.61 17.80 0.80
C ILE A 16 -8.20 17.62 0.23
N ALA A 17 -7.18 17.60 1.09
CA ALA A 17 -5.78 17.48 0.67
C ALA A 17 -5.41 16.07 0.18
N GLY A 18 -6.09 15.03 0.66
CA GLY A 18 -5.87 13.65 0.21
C GLY A 18 -6.61 13.33 -1.09
N VAL A 19 -7.88 13.73 -1.21
CA VAL A 19 -8.72 13.34 -2.35
C VAL A 19 -8.56 14.29 -3.52
N ILE A 20 -8.63 15.61 -3.33
CA ILE A 20 -8.70 16.57 -4.45
C ILE A 20 -7.43 16.50 -5.31
N PRO A 21 -6.20 16.60 -4.76
CA PRO A 21 -4.99 16.53 -5.58
C PRO A 21 -4.87 15.19 -6.31
N ASN A 22 -5.18 14.07 -5.64
CA ASN A 22 -5.11 12.75 -6.24
C ASN A 22 -6.07 12.60 -7.43
N GLN A 23 -7.28 13.15 -7.32
CA GLN A 23 -8.24 13.14 -8.44
C GLN A 23 -7.81 14.06 -9.58
N ILE A 24 -7.23 15.24 -9.29
CA ILE A 24 -6.68 16.12 -10.34
C ILE A 24 -5.61 15.39 -11.13
N TRP A 25 -4.62 14.78 -10.46
CA TRP A 25 -3.55 14.03 -11.14
C TRP A 25 -4.09 12.82 -11.91
N ARG A 26 -5.11 12.13 -11.38
CA ARG A 26 -5.77 11.01 -12.06
C ARG A 26 -6.48 11.45 -13.33
N LEU A 27 -7.23 12.56 -13.30
CA LEU A 27 -7.93 13.10 -14.45
C LEU A 27 -6.97 13.59 -15.53
N LEU A 28 -5.87 14.26 -15.13
CA LEU A 28 -4.80 14.63 -16.05
C LEU A 28 -4.20 13.39 -16.72
N GLY A 29 -3.90 12.34 -15.94
CA GLY A 29 -3.38 11.08 -16.48
C GLY A 29 -4.33 10.41 -17.48
N LEU A 30 -5.65 10.43 -17.23
CA LEU A 30 -6.66 9.93 -18.17
C LEU A 30 -6.71 10.76 -19.45
N TRP A 31 -6.68 12.09 -19.32
CA TRP A 31 -6.72 13.00 -20.47
C TRP A 31 -5.49 12.82 -21.37
N PHE A 32 -4.30 12.86 -20.80
CA PHE A 32 -3.04 12.61 -21.52
C PHE A 32 -2.92 11.18 -22.04
N GLY A 33 -3.46 10.19 -21.31
CA GLY A 33 -3.38 8.78 -21.67
C GLY A 33 -4.38 8.33 -22.74
N SER A 34 -5.49 9.05 -22.92
CA SER A 34 -6.60 8.66 -23.82
C SER A 34 -6.22 8.53 -25.31
N GLY A 35 -5.11 9.14 -25.74
CA GLY A 35 -4.60 9.07 -27.12
C GLY A 35 -3.34 8.22 -27.29
N LEU A 36 -2.85 7.56 -26.23
CA LEU A 36 -1.61 6.78 -26.29
C LEU A 36 -1.91 5.31 -26.58
N ASP A 37 -1.21 4.74 -27.55
CA ASP A 37 -1.31 3.31 -27.88
C ASP A 37 -0.79 2.47 -26.71
N GLU A 38 -1.63 1.55 -26.21
CA GLU A 38 -1.32 0.67 -25.08
C GLU A 38 -0.09 -0.21 -25.32
N GLY A 39 0.25 -0.47 -26.60
CA GLY A 39 1.45 -1.20 -27.04
C GLY A 39 2.71 -0.34 -27.17
N SER A 40 2.66 0.96 -26.90
CA SER A 40 3.83 1.85 -27.01
C SER A 40 4.91 1.48 -26.00
N ASP A 41 6.16 1.39 -26.48
CA ASP A 41 7.35 1.18 -25.64
C ASP A 41 7.43 2.17 -24.47
N LEU A 42 6.97 3.42 -24.69
CA LEU A 42 6.93 4.45 -23.65
C LEU A 42 5.95 4.08 -22.53
N LEU A 43 4.74 3.60 -22.85
CA LEU A 43 3.76 3.21 -21.84
C LEU A 43 4.20 1.96 -21.08
N MET A 44 4.85 1.01 -21.75
CA MET A 44 5.44 -0.15 -21.07
C MET A 44 6.54 0.28 -20.10
N TRP A 45 7.41 1.22 -20.51
CA TRP A 45 8.43 1.79 -19.64
C TRP A 45 7.82 2.49 -18.42
N VAL A 46 6.80 3.33 -18.61
CA VAL A 46 6.10 4.00 -17.49
C VAL A 46 5.48 2.98 -16.53
N LYS A 47 4.80 1.94 -17.03
CA LYS A 47 4.23 0.86 -16.19
C LYS A 47 5.31 0.12 -15.40
N ALA A 48 6.45 -0.18 -16.03
CA ALA A 48 7.58 -0.82 -15.36
C ALA A 48 8.17 0.09 -14.27
N VAL A 49 8.34 1.38 -14.54
CA VAL A 49 8.81 2.36 -13.54
C VAL A 49 7.82 2.48 -12.38
N ALA A 50 6.52 2.57 -12.65
CA ALA A 50 5.50 2.66 -11.61
C ALA A 50 5.48 1.42 -10.69
N THR A 51 5.58 0.22 -11.27
CA THR A 51 5.66 -1.02 -10.48
C THR A 51 6.97 -1.13 -9.69
N ALA A 52 8.09 -0.69 -10.25
CA ALA A 52 9.37 -0.63 -9.56
C ALA A 52 9.35 0.37 -8.38
N ILE A 53 8.73 1.54 -8.55
CA ILE A 53 8.55 2.52 -7.48
C ILE A 53 7.72 1.91 -6.34
N LEU A 54 6.59 1.26 -6.66
CA LEU A 54 5.75 0.63 -5.65
C LEU A 54 6.51 -0.47 -4.88
N ALA A 55 7.22 -1.33 -5.60
CA ALA A 55 8.06 -2.37 -4.98
C ALA A 55 9.17 -1.77 -4.11
N GLY A 56 9.81 -0.68 -4.57
CA GLY A 56 10.82 0.06 -3.84
C GLY A 56 10.28 0.66 -2.53
N VAL A 57 9.09 1.25 -2.56
CA VAL A 57 8.42 1.80 -1.36
C VAL A 57 8.08 0.68 -0.37
N ILE A 58 7.57 -0.46 -0.84
CA ILE A 58 7.30 -1.62 0.02
C ILE A 58 8.59 -2.11 0.69
N ALA A 59 9.68 -2.24 -0.08
CA ALA A 59 11.00 -2.61 0.44
C ALA A 59 11.52 -1.58 1.46
N GLN A 60 11.37 -0.29 1.17
CA GLN A 60 11.75 0.80 2.08
C GLN A 60 11.01 0.69 3.42
N ILE A 61 9.70 0.41 3.41
CA ILE A 61 8.91 0.24 4.65
C ILE A 61 9.39 -0.96 5.47
N LEU A 62 9.82 -2.04 4.83
CA LEU A 62 10.33 -3.23 5.54
C LEU A 62 11.71 -2.99 6.15
N VAL A 63 12.61 -2.33 5.41
CA VAL A 63 14.00 -2.06 5.83
C VAL A 63 14.07 -0.89 6.80
N GLN A 64 13.33 0.19 6.53
CA GLN A 64 13.27 1.43 7.31
C GLN A 64 11.82 1.65 7.79
N PRO A 65 11.39 0.92 8.84
CA PRO A 65 10.02 0.91 9.33
C PRO A 65 9.59 2.27 9.88
N PRO A 66 8.53 2.90 9.34
CA PRO A 66 7.99 4.14 9.91
C PRO A 66 7.04 3.85 11.08
N GLY A 67 7.01 4.78 12.05
CA GLY A 67 5.98 4.84 13.10
C GLY A 67 5.82 3.54 13.91
N ALA A 68 4.58 3.07 14.05
CA ALA A 68 4.23 1.91 14.88
C ALA A 68 4.82 0.57 14.38
N LEU A 69 5.29 0.49 13.13
CA LEU A 69 6.02 -0.69 12.63
C LEU A 69 7.44 -0.75 13.17
N ALA A 70 8.03 0.36 13.61
CA ALA A 70 9.41 0.43 14.10
C ALA A 70 9.63 -0.45 15.35
N SER A 71 8.60 -0.62 16.19
CA SER A 71 8.67 -1.48 17.38
C SER A 71 8.55 -2.98 17.08
N VAL A 72 8.16 -3.36 15.87
CA VAL A 72 7.97 -4.77 15.50
C VAL A 72 9.31 -5.40 15.10
N PRO A 73 9.71 -6.58 15.61
CA PRO A 73 10.96 -7.23 15.21
C PRO A 73 11.03 -7.56 13.71
N TRP A 74 12.22 -7.48 13.12
CA TRP A 74 12.44 -7.71 11.68
C TRP A 74 11.90 -9.07 11.22
N GLY A 75 12.11 -10.14 12.01
CA GLY A 75 11.68 -11.50 11.66
C GLY A 75 10.17 -11.62 11.48
N LEU A 76 9.39 -10.89 12.28
CA LEU A 76 7.93 -10.88 12.13
C LEU A 76 7.49 -10.11 10.89
N ARG A 77 8.16 -8.99 10.57
CA ARG A 77 7.83 -8.19 9.38
C ARG A 77 8.04 -9.00 8.10
N TYR A 78 9.22 -9.60 7.94
CA TYR A 78 9.52 -10.43 6.77
C TYR A 78 8.67 -11.71 6.76
N GLY A 79 8.45 -12.32 7.93
CA GLY A 79 7.58 -13.50 8.08
C GLY A 79 6.14 -13.23 7.64
N ALA A 80 5.57 -12.07 8.01
CA ALA A 80 4.22 -11.69 7.61
C ALA A 80 4.09 -11.43 6.11
N VAL A 81 5.12 -10.83 5.48
CA VAL A 81 5.15 -10.67 4.02
C VAL A 81 5.18 -12.02 3.32
N VAL A 82 6.02 -12.95 3.78
CA VAL A 82 6.10 -14.31 3.22
C VAL A 82 4.79 -15.06 3.43
N ALA A 83 4.18 -14.97 4.60
CA ALA A 83 2.90 -15.61 4.89
C ALA A 83 1.76 -15.04 4.02
N GLY A 84 1.67 -13.72 3.88
CA GLY A 84 0.70 -13.07 2.99
C GLY A 84 0.89 -13.46 1.52
N LEU A 85 2.14 -13.55 1.06
CA LEU A 85 2.46 -14.03 -0.30
C LEU A 85 2.09 -15.51 -0.48
N ALA A 86 2.39 -16.36 0.50
CA ALA A 86 2.02 -17.76 0.46
C ALA A 86 0.49 -17.94 0.41
N ALA A 87 -0.25 -17.18 1.21
CA ALA A 87 -1.71 -17.17 1.20
C ALA A 87 -2.27 -16.67 -0.14
N PHE A 88 -1.69 -15.62 -0.72
CA PHE A 88 -2.03 -15.15 -2.06
C PHE A 88 -1.87 -16.25 -3.11
N LEU A 89 -0.74 -16.97 -3.09
CA LEU A 89 -0.48 -18.07 -4.03
C LEU A 89 -1.43 -19.25 -3.83
N ALA A 90 -1.69 -19.64 -2.57
CA ALA A 90 -2.60 -20.73 -2.24
C ALA A 90 -4.07 -20.43 -2.56
N SER A 91 -4.49 -19.17 -2.46
CA SER A 91 -5.88 -18.72 -2.67
C SER A 91 -6.22 -18.36 -4.13
N ARG A 92 -5.51 -18.95 -5.10
CA ARG A 92 -5.67 -18.67 -6.54
C ARG A 92 -5.40 -17.21 -6.90
N ARG A 93 -4.37 -16.60 -6.32
CA ARG A 93 -3.95 -15.21 -6.57
C ARG A 93 -4.99 -14.18 -6.10
N SER A 94 -5.69 -14.47 -5.00
CA SER A 94 -6.62 -13.52 -4.37
C SER A 94 -5.85 -12.51 -3.52
N ILE A 95 -5.89 -11.24 -3.94
CA ILE A 95 -5.22 -10.13 -3.24
C ILE A 95 -5.76 -10.00 -1.81
N PHE A 96 -7.07 -10.07 -1.63
CA PHE A 96 -7.72 -9.93 -0.32
C PHE A 96 -7.26 -11.00 0.67
N ALA A 97 -7.19 -12.26 0.24
CA ALA A 97 -6.76 -13.35 1.12
C ALA A 97 -5.30 -13.19 1.55
N GLY A 98 -4.42 -12.76 0.63
CA GLY A 98 -3.02 -12.46 0.95
C GLY A 98 -2.87 -11.31 1.95
N VAL A 99 -3.59 -10.21 1.74
CA VAL A 99 -3.55 -9.04 2.64
C VAL A 99 -4.07 -9.40 4.03
N VAL A 100 -5.26 -9.99 4.12
CA VAL A 100 -5.85 -10.36 5.42
C VAL A 100 -4.96 -11.35 6.18
N CYS A 101 -4.34 -12.30 5.48
CA CYS A 101 -3.41 -13.24 6.10
C CYS A 101 -2.15 -12.53 6.62
N GLY A 102 -1.51 -11.68 5.79
CA GLY A 102 -0.33 -10.94 6.19
C GLY A 102 -0.60 -10.02 7.39
N GLU A 103 -1.73 -9.30 7.37
CA GLU A 103 -2.17 -8.46 8.49
C GLU A 103 -2.44 -9.29 9.75
N ALA A 104 -3.15 -10.41 9.64
CA ALA A 104 -3.43 -11.28 10.78
C ALA A 104 -2.13 -11.82 11.40
N VAL A 105 -1.16 -12.23 10.59
CA VAL A 105 0.15 -12.69 11.08
C VAL A 105 0.92 -11.56 11.76
N MET A 106 0.90 -10.35 11.19
CA MET A 106 1.54 -9.19 11.82
C MET A 106 0.90 -8.81 13.16
N LEU A 107 -0.43 -8.78 13.23
CA LEU A 107 -1.17 -8.41 14.43
C LEU A 107 -1.04 -9.48 15.52
N ALA A 108 -1.27 -10.75 15.17
CA ALA A 108 -1.15 -11.86 16.12
C ALA A 108 0.29 -12.03 16.61
N GLY A 109 1.26 -11.90 15.71
CA GLY A 109 2.67 -11.99 16.07
C GLY A 109 3.15 -10.84 16.94
N LYS A 110 2.67 -9.61 16.70
CA LYS A 110 2.95 -8.48 17.59
C LYS A 110 2.32 -8.72 18.95
N TRP A 111 1.04 -9.08 19.00
CA TRP A 111 0.35 -9.37 20.25
C TRP A 111 1.01 -10.47 21.07
N TRP A 112 1.57 -11.49 20.42
CA TRP A 112 2.31 -12.55 21.11
C TRP A 112 3.67 -12.09 21.66
N LEU A 113 4.33 -11.15 20.98
CA LEU A 113 5.63 -10.62 21.39
C LEU A 113 5.53 -9.46 22.40
N GLY A 114 4.33 -8.91 22.62
CA GLY A 114 4.06 -7.78 23.53
C GLY A 114 4.14 -6.42 22.84
#